data_AF-A0A8C6VZ81-F1
#
_entry.id   AF-A0A8C6VZ81-F1
#
_cell.length_a   1.000
_cell.length_b   1.000
_cell.length_c   1.000
_cell.angle_alpha   90.00
_cell.angle_beta   90.00
_cell.angle_gamma   90.00
#
_symmetry.space_group_name_H-M   'P 1'
#
loop_
_entity.id
_entity.type
_entity.pdbx_description
1 polymer ?
#
loop_
_entity_poly.entity_id
_entity_poly.type
_entity_poly.pdbx_seq_one_letter_code
_entity_poly.pdbx_strand_id
1 'polypeptide(L)'
;EVRDVYILHIFRHFHINLSFSVHSFTGKWYRVGLAYDSPGFVPLRTIMKISVGVISVLPNGNVNLTSWEAVPVGCLTQSYLYERTSIPGQFTYFSTRHNQEKDITVVETNYTEYALVVKHKEFNREYTQVALYGRSSRVRAEVIQKFKALALSQGFPRESILTPPPKIPKEFY
;
A
#
# COMPACT_ATOMS: atom_id res chain seq x y z
N GLU A 1 14.04 -10.10 -23.08
CA GLU A 1 13.03 -11.11 -23.49
C GLU A 1 12.03 -11.45 -22.38
N VAL A 2 12.40 -12.21 -21.35
CA VAL A 2 11.48 -12.57 -20.24
C VAL A 2 10.92 -11.31 -19.55
N ARG A 3 11.77 -10.35 -19.17
CA ARG A 3 11.37 -9.06 -18.57
C ARG A 3 10.39 -8.24 -19.41
N ASP A 4 10.53 -8.23 -20.74
CA ASP A 4 9.74 -7.40 -21.66
C ASP A 4 8.31 -7.95 -21.83
N VAL A 5 8.14 -9.27 -21.83
CA VAL A 5 6.82 -9.93 -21.88
C VAL A 5 6.02 -9.73 -20.59
N TYR A 6 6.69 -9.61 -19.43
CA TYR A 6 6.02 -9.33 -18.15
C TYR A 6 5.68 -7.87 -17.94
N ILE A 7 6.53 -6.96 -18.42
CA ILE A 7 6.22 -5.54 -18.53
C ILE A 7 4.91 -5.38 -19.32
N LEU A 8 4.75 -6.08 -20.45
CA LEU A 8 3.51 -6.14 -21.23
C LEU A 8 2.31 -6.75 -20.49
N HIS A 9 2.50 -7.72 -19.59
CA HIS A 9 1.41 -8.29 -18.78
C HIS A 9 0.92 -7.35 -17.67
N ILE A 10 1.83 -6.63 -17.00
CA ILE A 10 1.46 -5.57 -16.05
C ILE A 10 0.75 -4.44 -16.81
N PHE A 11 1.26 -4.06 -18.00
CA PHE A 11 0.62 -3.06 -18.87
C PHE A 11 -0.74 -3.49 -19.42
N ARG A 12 -1.02 -4.79 -19.56
CA ARG A 12 -2.32 -5.31 -20.04
C ARG A 12 -3.43 -5.22 -19.00
N HIS A 13 -3.12 -5.13 -17.71
CA HIS A 13 -4.11 -5.04 -16.63
C HIS A 13 -4.08 -3.72 -15.85
N PHE A 14 -2.99 -2.97 -15.92
CA PHE A 14 -2.84 -1.70 -15.23
C PHE A 14 -2.34 -0.62 -16.19
N HIS A 15 -3.09 0.48 -16.29
CA HIS A 15 -2.54 1.76 -16.73
C HIS A 15 -1.51 2.20 -15.70
N ILE A 16 -0.28 1.67 -15.76
CA ILE A 16 0.85 2.26 -15.06
C ILE A 16 0.87 3.72 -15.50
N ASN A 17 0.75 4.62 -14.52
CA ASN A 17 0.88 6.04 -14.75
C ASN A 17 2.34 6.29 -15.17
N LEU A 18 2.60 6.29 -16.49
CA LEU A 18 3.92 6.43 -17.11
C LEU A 18 4.66 7.70 -16.66
N SER A 19 3.96 8.61 -15.97
CA SER A 19 4.49 9.80 -15.30
C SER A 19 4.24 9.77 -13.78
N PHE A 20 4.69 8.74 -13.06
CA PHE A 20 4.67 8.78 -11.60
C PHE A 20 5.58 9.89 -11.06
N SER A 21 4.99 10.86 -10.36
CA SER A 21 5.73 11.93 -9.68
C SER A 21 5.90 11.59 -8.20
N VAL A 22 7.12 11.21 -7.80
CA VAL A 22 7.44 10.92 -6.39
C VAL A 22 7.24 12.14 -5.50
N HIS A 23 7.55 13.34 -6.00
CA HIS A 23 7.37 14.60 -5.28
C HIS A 23 5.89 14.87 -4.97
N SER A 24 5.00 14.65 -5.95
CA SER A 24 3.55 14.77 -5.76
C SER A 24 2.97 13.70 -4.82
N PHE A 25 3.68 12.58 -4.65
CA PHE A 25 3.30 11.49 -3.75
C PHE A 25 3.70 11.73 -2.28
N THR A 26 4.54 12.74 -1.99
CA THR A 26 5.00 13.03 -0.63
C THR A 26 3.89 13.48 0.33
N GLY A 27 4.22 13.52 1.61
CA GLY A 27 3.37 14.01 2.67
C GLY A 27 2.56 12.90 3.34
N LYS A 28 1.48 13.31 4.02
CA LYS A 28 0.67 12.45 4.87
C LYS A 28 -0.30 11.60 4.05
N TRP A 29 -0.42 10.34 4.44
CA TRP A 29 -1.35 9.34 3.91
C TRP A 29 -1.97 8.53 5.06
N TYR A 30 -3.21 8.09 4.87
CA TYR A 30 -3.94 7.19 5.76
C TYR A 30 -4.08 5.83 5.08
N ARG A 31 -3.65 4.73 5.70
CA ARG A 31 -3.91 3.38 5.18
C ARG A 31 -5.31 2.96 5.58
N VAL A 32 -6.25 3.11 4.65
CA VAL A 32 -7.70 2.94 4.89
C VAL A 32 -8.25 1.62 4.36
N GLY A 33 -7.49 0.90 3.53
CA GLY A 33 -7.83 -0.45 3.07
C GLY A 33 -6.60 -1.36 3.05
N LEU A 34 -6.81 -2.62 3.40
CA LEU A 34 -5.76 -3.63 3.54
C LEU A 34 -6.25 -4.98 3.03
N ALA A 35 -5.45 -5.64 2.21
CA ALA A 35 -5.60 -7.04 1.88
C ALA A 35 -4.26 -7.73 2.10
N TYR A 36 -4.24 -8.82 2.88
CA TYR A 36 -3.03 -9.59 3.17
C TYR A 36 -3.24 -11.07 2.87
N ASP A 37 -2.21 -11.68 2.31
CA ASP A 37 -2.22 -13.11 2.01
C ASP A 37 -1.63 -13.87 3.21
N SER A 38 -2.42 -13.98 4.27
CA SER A 38 -2.04 -14.72 5.48
C SER A 38 -3.26 -15.14 6.30
N PRO A 39 -3.39 -16.43 6.68
CA PRO A 39 -4.43 -16.89 7.60
C PRO A 39 -4.43 -16.12 8.94
N GLY A 40 -3.25 -15.66 9.38
CA GLY A 40 -3.10 -14.86 10.61
C GLY A 40 -3.69 -13.45 10.51
N PHE A 41 -4.09 -12.98 9.34
CA PHE A 41 -4.73 -11.67 9.17
C PHE A 41 -6.21 -11.68 9.54
N VAL A 42 -6.93 -12.78 9.31
CA VAL A 42 -8.38 -12.87 9.53
C VAL A 42 -8.77 -12.55 10.99
N PRO A 43 -8.07 -13.08 12.03
CA PRO A 43 -8.35 -12.72 13.42
C PRO A 43 -8.08 -11.26 13.75
N LEU A 44 -7.17 -10.59 13.02
CA LEU A 44 -6.78 -9.21 13.30
C LEU A 44 -7.81 -8.19 12.80
N ARG A 45 -8.77 -8.59 11.97
CA ARG A 45 -9.74 -7.68 11.32
C ARG A 45 -10.53 -6.80 12.29
N THR A 46 -10.82 -7.31 13.49
CA THR A 46 -11.60 -6.60 14.51
C THR A 46 -10.78 -5.53 15.24
N ILE A 47 -9.46 -5.72 15.32
CA ILE A 47 -8.55 -4.84 16.06
C ILE A 47 -7.78 -3.89 15.15
N MET A 48 -7.61 -4.22 13.86
CA MET A 48 -6.92 -3.38 12.89
C MET A 48 -7.60 -2.01 12.75
N LYS A 49 -6.80 -0.95 12.86
CA LYS A 49 -7.25 0.44 12.69
C LYS A 49 -6.57 1.06 11.47
N ILE A 50 -7.12 2.19 11.03
CA ILE A 50 -6.45 3.05 10.06
C ILE A 50 -5.10 3.48 10.64
N SER A 51 -4.02 3.24 9.91
CA SER A 51 -2.68 3.78 10.23
C SER A 51 -2.40 5.05 9.44
N VAL A 52 -1.48 5.86 9.94
CA VAL A 52 -1.02 7.08 9.28
C VAL A 52 0.42 6.89 8.87
N GLY A 53 0.79 7.40 7.70
CA GLY A 53 2.16 7.43 7.23
C GLY A 53 2.52 8.80 6.67
N VAL A 54 3.77 9.20 6.82
CA VAL A 54 4.34 10.38 6.16
C VAL A 54 5.48 9.94 5.26
N ILE A 55 5.39 10.37 4.01
CA ILE A 55 6.35 10.05 2.95
C ILE A 55 7.22 11.28 2.68
N SER A 56 8.53 11.09 2.66
CA SER A 56 9.51 12.11 2.24
C SER A 56 10.48 11.56 1.20
N VAL A 57 10.96 12.43 0.31
CA VAL A 57 11.95 12.09 -0.72
C VAL A 57 13.34 12.48 -0.24
N LEU A 58 14.30 11.60 -0.47
CA LEU A 58 15.71 11.81 -0.19
C LEU A 58 16.43 12.41 -1.41
N PRO A 59 17.60 13.07 -1.25
CA PRO A 59 18.33 13.68 -2.36
C PRO A 59 18.69 12.72 -3.50
N ASN A 60 18.86 11.43 -3.21
CA ASN A 60 19.13 10.38 -4.20
C ASN A 60 17.87 9.84 -4.90
N GLY A 61 16.69 10.38 -4.58
CA GLY A 61 15.39 9.97 -5.10
C GLY A 61 14.76 8.77 -4.38
N ASN A 62 15.40 8.22 -3.35
CA ASN A 62 14.80 7.21 -2.47
C ASN A 62 13.72 7.85 -1.60
N VAL A 63 12.90 7.00 -0.98
CA VAL A 63 11.73 7.44 -0.21
C VAL A 63 11.82 6.91 1.22
N ASN A 64 11.62 7.80 2.19
CA ASN A 64 11.39 7.41 3.57
C ASN A 64 9.89 7.41 3.86
N LEU A 65 9.42 6.34 4.50
CA LEU A 65 8.09 6.26 5.09
C LEU A 65 8.23 6.08 6.58
N THR A 66 7.68 7.02 7.36
CA THR A 66 7.42 6.81 8.79
C THR A 66 5.93 6.57 8.95
N SER A 67 5.54 5.46 9.59
CA SER A 67 4.16 5.09 9.84
C SER A 67 3.87 4.86 11.32
N TRP A 68 2.64 5.20 11.71
CA TRP A 68 2.11 5.08 13.05
C TRP A 68 0.88 4.18 13.03
N GLU A 69 0.95 3.06 13.75
CA GLU A 69 -0.11 2.06 13.82
C GLU A 69 -0.61 1.93 15.27
N ALA A 70 -1.94 1.98 15.45
CA ALA A 70 -2.52 1.75 16.77
C ALA A 70 -2.49 0.25 17.11
N VAL A 71 -1.90 -0.07 18.25
CA VAL A 71 -1.84 -1.42 18.83
C VAL A 71 -2.45 -1.39 20.23
N PRO A 72 -2.85 -2.52 20.84
CA PRO A 72 -3.50 -2.53 22.15
C PRO A 72 -2.73 -1.77 23.25
N VAL A 73 -1.39 -1.80 23.18
CA VAL A 73 -0.50 -1.20 24.18
C VAL A 73 -0.03 0.23 23.82
N GLY A 74 -0.54 0.83 22.75
CA GLY A 74 -0.18 2.20 22.36
C GLY A 74 -0.07 2.43 20.86
N CYS A 75 0.92 3.22 20.45
CA CYS A 75 1.18 3.56 19.06
C CYS A 75 2.55 3.01 18.63
N LEU A 76 2.56 2.08 17.69
CA LEU A 76 3.78 1.56 17.11
C LEU A 76 4.25 2.49 15.99
N THR A 77 5.49 2.95 16.08
CA THR A 77 6.15 3.72 15.01
C THR A 77 7.06 2.79 14.21
N GLN A 78 6.96 2.83 12.89
CA GLN A 78 7.78 2.05 11.97
C GLN A 78 8.34 2.96 10.89
N SER A 79 9.62 2.79 10.56
CA SER A 79 10.27 3.53 9.50
C SER A 79 10.79 2.58 8.43
N TYR A 80 10.60 2.93 7.17
CA TYR A 80 11.03 2.17 6.01
C TYR A 80 11.79 3.08 5.05
N LEU A 81 12.94 2.58 4.59
CA LEU A 81 13.66 3.14 3.45
C LEU A 81 13.26 2.33 2.21
N TYR A 82 12.69 3.03 1.23
CA TYR A 82 12.32 2.49 -0.07
C TYR A 82 13.28 3.01 -1.12
N GLU A 83 13.93 2.10 -1.83
CA GLU A 83 14.91 2.40 -2.85
C GLU A 83 14.24 2.52 -4.21
N ARG A 84 14.57 3.57 -4.97
CA ARG A 84 13.96 3.79 -6.28
C ARG A 84 14.47 2.74 -7.28
N THR A 85 13.60 2.32 -8.18
CA THR A 85 13.98 1.47 -9.33
C THR A 85 14.03 2.29 -10.62
N SER A 86 14.37 1.63 -11.73
CA SER A 86 14.24 2.22 -13.07
C SER A 86 12.79 2.35 -13.53
N ILE A 87 11.82 1.72 -12.85
CA ILE A 87 10.39 1.74 -13.20
C ILE A 87 9.69 2.82 -12.34
N PRO A 88 9.09 3.86 -12.95
CA PRO A 88 8.35 4.88 -12.21
C PRO A 88 7.24 4.28 -11.33
N GLY A 89 7.19 4.69 -10.06
CA GLY A 89 6.21 4.20 -9.09
C GLY A 89 6.53 2.85 -8.47
N GLN A 90 7.65 2.22 -8.86
CA GLN A 90 8.16 1.01 -8.23
C GLN A 90 9.39 1.30 -7.37
N PHE A 91 9.40 0.70 -6.18
CA PHE A 91 10.49 0.77 -5.22
C PHE A 91 10.78 -0.61 -4.64
N THR A 92 11.98 -0.80 -4.10
CA THR A 92 12.31 -2.00 -3.32
C THR A 92 12.58 -1.64 -1.87
N TYR A 93 12.49 -2.62 -0.97
CA TYR A 93 12.93 -2.47 0.42
C TYR A 93 13.32 -3.82 1.02
N PHE A 94 14.27 -3.79 1.95
CA PHE A 94 14.61 -4.98 2.72
C PHE A 94 13.63 -5.20 3.86
N SER A 95 12.94 -6.33 3.85
CA SER A 95 12.02 -6.72 4.91
C SER A 95 12.75 -7.51 5.99
N THR A 96 13.08 -6.86 7.11
CA THR A 96 13.70 -7.52 8.27
C THR A 96 12.88 -8.70 8.79
N ARG A 97 11.55 -8.57 8.85
CA ARG A 97 10.62 -9.64 9.28
C ARG A 97 10.76 -10.92 8.47
N HIS A 98 11.05 -10.81 7.17
CA HIS A 98 11.10 -11.96 6.27
C HIS A 98 12.50 -12.23 5.74
N ASN A 99 13.49 -11.47 6.21
CA ASN A 99 14.89 -11.53 5.78
C ASN A 99 15.05 -11.61 4.26
N GLN A 100 14.31 -10.78 3.52
CA GLN A 100 14.30 -10.76 2.05
C GLN A 100 13.96 -9.36 1.53
N GLU A 101 14.46 -9.05 0.34
CA GLU A 101 14.02 -7.89 -0.42
C GLU A 101 12.60 -8.10 -0.97
N LYS A 102 11.88 -6.99 -1.12
CA LYS A 102 10.50 -6.96 -1.58
C LYS A 102 10.27 -5.74 -2.44
N ASP A 103 9.43 -5.91 -3.45
CA ASP A 103 8.99 -4.82 -4.30
C ASP A 103 7.68 -4.22 -3.80
N ILE A 104 7.57 -2.90 -3.93
CA ILE A 104 6.34 -2.13 -3.77
C ILE A 104 6.06 -1.36 -5.06
N THR A 105 4.81 -1.34 -5.48
CA THR A 105 4.40 -0.63 -6.70
C THR A 105 3.14 0.18 -6.45
N VAL A 106 3.21 1.47 -6.77
CA VAL A 106 2.04 2.35 -6.83
C VAL A 106 1.35 2.10 -8.16
N VAL A 107 0.25 1.34 -8.14
CA VAL A 107 -0.44 0.94 -9.37
C VAL A 107 -1.38 2.03 -9.89
N GLU A 108 -1.94 2.84 -8.99
CA GLU A 108 -2.84 3.93 -9.34
C GLU A 108 -2.77 5.00 -8.26
N THR A 109 -2.71 6.27 -8.64
CA THR A 109 -2.83 7.39 -7.72
C THR A 109 -3.25 8.64 -8.49
N ASN A 110 -4.09 9.46 -7.87
CA ASN A 110 -4.34 10.83 -8.32
C ASN A 110 -3.59 11.87 -7.47
N TYR A 111 -2.69 11.41 -6.59
CA TYR A 111 -1.85 12.19 -5.66
C TYR A 111 -2.60 12.95 -4.56
N THR A 112 -3.82 13.42 -4.84
CA THR A 112 -4.57 14.35 -3.99
C THR A 112 -5.68 13.68 -3.18
N GLU A 113 -6.11 12.47 -3.53
CA GLU A 113 -7.20 11.80 -2.84
C GLU A 113 -6.84 10.39 -2.39
N TYR A 114 -6.28 9.57 -3.28
CA TYR A 114 -5.99 8.16 -2.98
C TYR A 114 -4.79 7.62 -3.75
N ALA A 115 -4.30 6.48 -3.28
CA ALA A 115 -3.35 5.63 -3.97
C ALA A 115 -3.64 4.14 -3.71
N LEU A 116 -3.52 3.32 -4.75
CA LEU A 116 -3.51 1.87 -4.67
C LEU A 116 -2.08 1.38 -4.78
N VAL A 117 -1.68 0.53 -3.84
CA VAL A 117 -0.31 0.07 -3.70
C VAL A 117 -0.29 -1.43 -3.53
N VAL A 118 0.64 -2.10 -4.20
CA VAL A 118 0.80 -3.55 -4.18
C VAL A 118 2.21 -3.89 -3.71
N LYS A 119 2.35 -4.93 -2.89
CA LYS A 119 3.64 -5.46 -2.42
C LYS A 119 3.83 -6.92 -2.82
N HIS A 120 4.95 -7.22 -3.48
CA HIS A 120 5.28 -8.56 -3.97
C HIS A 120 6.32 -9.25 -3.07
N LYS A 121 6.27 -10.59 -3.04
CA LYS A 121 7.40 -11.40 -2.57
C LYS A 121 8.36 -11.61 -3.74
N GLU A 122 9.62 -11.21 -3.60
CA GLU A 122 10.54 -11.17 -4.75
C GLU A 122 10.91 -12.55 -5.32
N PHE A 123 10.55 -13.67 -4.67
CA PHE A 123 10.90 -14.99 -5.18
C PHE A 123 9.93 -15.59 -6.22
N ASN A 124 8.64 -15.25 -6.20
CA ASN A 124 7.63 -15.82 -7.11
C ASN A 124 6.62 -14.78 -7.67
N ARG A 125 6.79 -13.49 -7.33
CA ARG A 125 5.82 -12.41 -7.63
C ARG A 125 4.37 -12.70 -7.17
N GLU A 126 4.19 -13.63 -6.25
CA GLU A 126 2.94 -13.78 -5.50
C GLU A 126 2.74 -12.53 -4.61
N TYR A 127 1.53 -11.99 -4.65
CA TYR A 127 1.15 -10.77 -3.96
C TYR A 127 1.05 -11.01 -2.46
N THR A 128 1.82 -10.26 -1.68
CA THR A 128 1.73 -10.36 -0.20
C THR A 128 0.74 -9.36 0.37
N GLN A 129 0.50 -8.25 -0.32
CA GLN A 129 -0.38 -7.19 0.15
C GLN A 129 -0.93 -6.34 -0.99
N VAL A 130 -2.20 -5.94 -0.86
CA VAL A 130 -2.77 -4.76 -1.52
C VAL A 130 -3.18 -3.75 -0.45
N ALA A 131 -2.86 -2.47 -0.66
CA ALA A 131 -3.19 -1.40 0.26
C ALA A 131 -3.87 -0.24 -0.48
N LEU A 132 -4.88 0.33 0.18
CA LEU A 132 -5.50 1.59 -0.21
C LEU A 132 -5.06 2.67 0.77
N TYR A 133 -4.45 3.71 0.22
CA TYR A 133 -4.09 4.93 0.92
C TYR A 133 -5.03 6.06 0.53
N GLY A 134 -5.47 6.85 1.50
CA GLY A 134 -6.24 8.07 1.30
C GLY A 134 -5.50 9.29 1.85
N ARG A 135 -5.71 10.48 1.27
CA ARG A 135 -5.30 11.75 1.90
C ARG A 135 -6.15 12.12 3.12
N SER A 136 -7.27 11.43 3.29
CA SER A 136 -8.16 11.47 4.46
C SER A 136 -8.43 10.05 4.99
N SER A 137 -8.89 9.94 6.23
CA SER A 137 -9.36 8.68 6.82
C SER A 137 -10.67 8.19 6.22
N ARG A 138 -11.36 9.04 5.44
CA ARG A 138 -12.55 8.70 4.65
C ARG A 138 -12.26 8.93 3.17
N VAL A 139 -12.58 7.95 2.36
CA VAL A 139 -12.44 7.99 0.89
C VAL A 139 -13.78 7.65 0.25
N ARG A 140 -13.97 8.07 -1.01
CA ARG A 140 -15.23 7.82 -1.74
C ARG A 140 -15.48 6.32 -1.90
N ALA A 141 -16.77 5.94 -1.94
CA ALA A 141 -17.17 4.55 -2.09
C ALA A 141 -16.61 3.90 -3.37
N GLU A 142 -16.55 4.65 -4.47
CA GLU A 142 -15.96 4.20 -5.74
C GLU A 142 -14.48 3.79 -5.59
N VAL A 143 -13.70 4.52 -4.79
CA VAL A 143 -12.28 4.24 -4.55
C VAL A 143 -12.13 2.97 -3.72
N ILE A 144 -13.04 2.76 -2.76
CA ILE A 144 -13.10 1.51 -1.98
C ILE A 144 -13.43 0.33 -2.90
N GLN A 145 -14.36 0.50 -3.85
CA GLN A 145 -14.69 -0.56 -4.81
C GLN A 145 -13.51 -0.87 -5.74
N LYS A 146 -12.79 0.14 -6.22
CA LYS A 146 -11.53 -0.05 -6.98
C LYS A 146 -10.52 -0.88 -6.21
N PHE A 147 -10.29 -0.54 -4.94
CA PHE A 147 -9.40 -1.30 -4.05
C PHE A 147 -9.85 -2.76 -3.89
N LYS A 148 -11.14 -3.01 -3.64
CA LYS A 148 -11.67 -4.37 -3.49
C LYS A 148 -11.56 -5.16 -4.79
N ALA A 149 -11.88 -4.55 -5.93
CA ALA A 149 -11.77 -5.17 -7.24
C ALA A 149 -10.30 -5.52 -7.57
N LEU A 150 -9.37 -4.62 -7.25
CA LEU A 150 -7.94 -4.88 -7.37
C LEU A 150 -7.51 -6.08 -6.51
N ALA A 151 -7.84 -6.08 -5.22
CA ALA A 151 -7.47 -7.20 -4.35
C ALA A 151 -8.06 -8.54 -4.83
N LEU A 152 -9.31 -8.56 -5.27
CA LEU A 152 -9.94 -9.76 -5.84
C LEU A 152 -9.26 -10.22 -7.14
N SER A 153 -8.89 -9.31 -8.03
CA SER A 153 -8.18 -9.66 -9.28
C SER A 153 -6.77 -10.19 -9.03
N GLN A 154 -6.16 -9.82 -7.90
CA GLN A 154 -4.88 -10.39 -7.44
C GLN A 154 -5.05 -11.72 -6.69
N GLY A 155 -6.27 -12.26 -6.59
CA GLY A 155 -6.54 -13.57 -5.96
C GLY A 155 -6.77 -13.54 -4.46
N PHE A 156 -6.84 -12.36 -3.81
CA PHE A 156 -7.13 -12.30 -2.39
C PHE A 156 -8.59 -12.69 -2.12
N PRO A 157 -8.86 -13.60 -1.17
CA PRO A 157 -10.22 -13.95 -0.82
C PRO A 157 -10.89 -12.79 -0.06
N ARG A 158 -12.24 -12.73 -0.10
CA ARG A 158 -13.00 -11.57 0.42
C ARG A 158 -12.75 -11.30 1.90
N GLU A 159 -12.59 -12.36 2.67
CA GLU A 159 -12.29 -12.36 4.10
C GLU A 159 -10.92 -11.75 4.42
N SER A 160 -9.97 -11.82 3.48
CA SER A 160 -8.66 -11.19 3.61
C SER A 160 -8.66 -9.71 3.24
N ILE A 161 -9.79 -9.16 2.78
CA ILE A 161 -9.94 -7.75 2.41
C ILE A 161 -10.67 -7.00 3.53
N LEU A 162 -10.08 -5.89 3.97
CA LEU A 162 -10.56 -5.10 5.10
C LEU A 162 -10.48 -3.61 4.80
N THR A 163 -11.54 -2.89 5.18
CA THR A 163 -11.56 -1.42 5.28
C THR A 163 -11.97 -1.05 6.70
N PRO A 164 -11.01 -0.75 7.60
CA PRO A 164 -11.33 -0.37 8.97
C PRO A 164 -12.19 0.90 9.02
N PRO A 165 -13.13 1.01 9.96
CA PRO A 165 -13.88 2.24 10.13
C PRO A 165 -12.95 3.38 10.57
N PRO A 166 -13.22 4.63 10.14
CA PRO A 166 -12.54 5.80 10.68
C PRO A 166 -12.73 5.87 12.20
N LYS A 167 -11.72 6.37 12.92
CA LYS A 167 -11.93 6.76 14.32
C LYS A 167 -13.02 7.83 14.37
N ILE A 168 -14.08 7.57 15.11
CA ILE A 168 -15.08 8.58 15.46
C ILE A 168 -14.45 9.44 16.57
N PRO A 169 -14.36 10.77 16.42
CA PRO A 169 -13.90 11.64 17.50
C PRO A 169 -14.76 11.41 18.74
N LYS A 170 -14.14 11.40 19.93
CA LYS A 170 -14.84 11.20 21.22
C LYS A 170 -15.80 12.34 21.58
N GLU A 171 -15.84 13.41 20.79
CA GLU A 171 -16.66 14.61 21.01
C GLU A 171 -18.17 14.42 20.74
N PHE A 172 -18.60 13.21 20.38
CA PHE A 172 -20.00 12.87 20.08
C PHE A 172 -20.60 11.83 21.06
N TYR A 173 -20.07 11.72 22.28
CA TYR A 173 -20.66 10.94 23.37
C TYR A 173 -20.89 11.82 24.60
#